data_AF-A0A0F9UVL2-F1
#
_entry.id   AF-A0A0F9UVL2-F1
#
_cell.length_a   1.000
_cell.length_b   1.000
_cell.length_c   1.000
_cell.angle_alpha   90.00
_cell.angle_beta   90.00
_cell.angle_gamma   90.00
#
_symmetry.space_group_name_H-M   'P 1'
#
loop_
_entity.id
_entity.type
_entity.pdbx_description
1 polymer ?
#
loop_
_entity_poly.entity_id
_entity_poly.type
_entity_poly.pdbx_seq_one_letter_code
_entity_poly.pdbx_strand_id
1 'polypeptide(L)'
;MLEFADAPSHNITIMGLIFPTRQIFDEGHALSAQEAGVLNQTRDENLRNNFTAQIKKAMKDAKVDAVSKLPKDVLKDLMGKFPTFEEAYEFGSRGGAREVDPIRKQAIVFATASVKKAILKKGMKLADIEASKLREMAEAAIEKYPKFLEKATLVVAARDDATKDLDINLE
;
A
#
# COMPACT_ATOMS: atom_id res chain seq x y z
N MET A 1 -5.29 -35.49 -16.14
CA MET A 1 -4.68 -34.62 -17.15
C MET A 1 -5.80 -33.70 -17.62
N LEU A 2 -5.75 -32.41 -17.30
CA LEU A 2 -6.80 -31.47 -17.68
C LEU A 2 -6.63 -31.13 -19.16
N GLU A 3 -7.67 -31.29 -19.97
CA GLU A 3 -7.68 -30.84 -21.36
C GLU A 3 -7.95 -29.33 -21.38
N PHE A 4 -6.92 -28.56 -21.73
CA PHE A 4 -6.91 -27.09 -21.62
C PHE A 4 -7.30 -26.37 -22.92
N ALA A 5 -8.08 -27.00 -23.80
CA ALA A 5 -8.27 -26.51 -25.17
C ALA A 5 -9.11 -25.22 -25.28
N ASP A 6 -10.04 -24.97 -24.34
CA ASP A 6 -11.06 -23.91 -24.46
C ASP A 6 -10.97 -22.77 -23.42
N ALA A 7 -9.88 -22.70 -22.64
CA ALA A 7 -9.74 -21.67 -21.62
C ALA A 7 -9.54 -20.25 -22.22
N PRO A 8 -10.22 -19.20 -21.70
CA PRO A 8 -10.07 -17.84 -22.20
C PRO A 8 -8.60 -17.38 -22.12
N SER A 9 -8.10 -16.82 -23.22
CA SER A 9 -6.71 -16.38 -23.30
C SER A 9 -6.53 -14.91 -22.92
N HIS A 10 -5.49 -14.58 -22.16
CA HIS A 10 -5.03 -13.22 -21.91
C HIS A 10 -3.56 -13.07 -22.30
N ASN A 11 -3.09 -11.83 -22.47
CA ASN A 11 -1.72 -11.56 -22.87
C ASN A 11 -0.84 -11.25 -21.66
N ILE A 12 0.36 -11.83 -21.64
CA ILE A 12 1.45 -11.48 -20.72
C ILE A 12 2.59 -10.84 -21.50
N THR A 13 3.29 -9.89 -20.89
CA THR A 13 4.47 -9.25 -21.49
C THR A 13 5.73 -9.81 -20.85
N ILE A 14 6.64 -10.34 -21.68
CA ILE A 14 7.94 -10.87 -21.25
C ILE A 14 9.02 -10.16 -22.07
N MET A 15 9.88 -9.38 -21.40
CA MET A 15 10.95 -8.58 -22.04
C MET A 15 10.45 -7.69 -23.20
N GLY A 16 9.24 -7.14 -23.10
CA GLY A 16 8.63 -6.30 -24.14
C GLY A 16 7.97 -7.06 -25.29
N LEU A 17 8.03 -8.40 -25.29
CA LEU A 17 7.29 -9.24 -26.22
C LEU A 17 5.98 -9.69 -25.58
N ILE A 18 4.92 -9.77 -26.39
CA ILE A 18 3.58 -10.15 -25.95
C ILE A 18 3.37 -11.64 -26.26
N PHE A 19 3.02 -12.41 -25.22
CA PHE A 19 2.69 -13.83 -25.33
C PHE A 19 1.25 -14.06 -24.89
N PRO A 20 0.44 -14.77 -25.67
CA PRO A 20 -0.85 -15.24 -25.19
C PRO A 20 -0.63 -16.35 -24.16
N THR A 21 -1.39 -16.31 -23.07
CA THR A 21 -1.47 -17.34 -22.05
C THR A 21 -2.94 -17.61 -21.73
N ARG A 22 -3.23 -18.71 -21.05
CA ARG A 22 -4.60 -19.15 -20.73
C ARG A 22 -4.94 -18.79 -19.29
N GLN A 23 -6.19 -18.39 -19.06
CA GLN A 23 -6.75 -18.27 -17.72
C GLN A 23 -7.20 -19.65 -17.25
N ILE A 24 -6.49 -20.23 -16.28
CA ILE A 24 -6.72 -21.61 -15.82
C ILE A 24 -7.69 -21.66 -14.64
N PHE A 25 -7.75 -20.59 -13.84
CA PHE A 25 -8.58 -20.50 -12.65
C PHE A 25 -9.72 -19.52 -12.88
N ASP A 26 -10.91 -19.89 -12.39
CA ASP A 26 -12.12 -19.07 -12.33
C ASP A 26 -12.77 -19.19 -10.94
N GLU A 27 -13.75 -18.35 -10.66
CA GLU A 27 -14.52 -18.45 -9.42
C GLU A 27 -15.18 -19.83 -9.28
N GLY A 28 -15.08 -20.42 -8.08
CA GLY A 28 -15.57 -21.76 -7.80
C GLY A 28 -14.68 -22.91 -8.29
N HIS A 29 -13.51 -22.63 -8.89
CA HIS A 29 -12.57 -23.68 -9.30
C HIS A 29 -12.06 -24.50 -8.11
N ALA A 30 -12.23 -25.82 -8.17
CA ALA A 30 -11.74 -26.72 -7.15
C ALA A 30 -10.22 -26.86 -7.24
N LEU A 31 -9.52 -26.54 -6.16
CA LEU A 31 -8.05 -26.61 -6.12
C LEU A 31 -7.58 -28.03 -5.82
N SER A 32 -6.48 -28.43 -6.45
CA SER A 32 -5.69 -29.57 -5.98
C SER A 32 -5.04 -29.27 -4.63
N ALA A 33 -4.61 -30.33 -3.92
CA ALA A 33 -3.92 -30.18 -2.64
C ALA A 33 -2.63 -29.33 -2.77
N GLN A 34 -1.92 -29.45 -3.89
CA GLN A 34 -0.70 -28.69 -4.16
C GLN A 34 -1.00 -27.20 -4.39
N GLU A 35 -2.03 -26.89 -5.19
CA GLU A 35 -2.44 -25.50 -5.44
C GLU A 35 -2.95 -24.83 -4.17
N ALA A 36 -3.78 -25.53 -3.38
CA ALA A 36 -4.21 -25.05 -2.08
C ALA A 36 -3.02 -24.81 -1.14
N GLY A 37 -2.01 -25.67 -1.16
CA GLY A 37 -0.76 -25.49 -0.41
C GLY A 37 -0.04 -24.19 -0.77
N VAL A 38 0.10 -23.88 -2.07
CA VAL A 38 0.74 -22.64 -2.55
C VAL A 38 -0.05 -21.40 -2.14
N LEU A 39 -1.37 -21.43 -2.24
CA LEU A 39 -2.21 -20.29 -1.83
C LEU A 39 -2.17 -20.07 -0.32
N ASN A 40 -2.22 -21.14 0.49
CA ASN A 40 -2.11 -21.05 1.94
C ASN A 40 -0.74 -20.49 2.36
N GLN A 41 0.35 -20.95 1.73
CA GLN A 41 1.68 -20.38 1.97
C GLN A 41 1.68 -18.87 1.65
N THR A 42 1.13 -18.48 0.50
CA THR A 42 1.07 -17.07 0.09
C THR A 42 0.24 -16.23 1.08
N ARG A 43 -0.87 -16.79 1.59
CA ARG A 43 -1.69 -16.17 2.64
C ARG A 43 -0.89 -15.96 3.92
N ASP A 44 -0.17 -16.98 4.38
CA ASP A 44 0.63 -16.93 5.60
C ASP A 44 1.77 -15.91 5.48
N GLU A 45 2.41 -15.84 4.32
CA GLU A 45 3.42 -14.82 4.01
C GLU A 45 2.85 -13.41 4.11
N ASN A 46 1.64 -13.18 3.58
CA ASN A 46 0.96 -11.90 3.67
C ASN A 46 0.59 -11.53 5.12
N LEU A 47 0.00 -12.46 5.86
CA LEU A 47 -0.32 -12.28 7.29
C LEU A 47 0.94 -11.93 8.10
N ARG A 48 2.02 -12.68 7.89
CA ARG A 48 3.32 -12.43 8.52
C ARG A 48 3.83 -11.03 8.19
N ASN A 49 3.84 -10.64 6.92
CA ASN A 49 4.35 -9.34 6.49
C ASN A 49 3.55 -8.19 7.09
N ASN A 50 2.22 -8.30 7.08
CA ASN A 50 1.31 -7.29 7.65
C ASN A 50 1.46 -7.17 9.17
N PHE A 51 1.52 -8.30 9.87
CA PHE A 51 1.62 -8.32 11.33
C PHE A 51 3.03 -7.95 11.84
N THR A 52 4.08 -8.22 11.06
CA THR A 52 5.45 -7.80 11.37
C THR A 52 5.56 -6.30 11.59
N ALA A 53 4.77 -5.48 10.89
CA ALA A 53 4.74 -4.03 11.11
C ALA A 53 4.27 -3.66 12.53
N GLN A 54 3.31 -4.40 13.09
CA GLN A 54 2.82 -4.20 14.45
C GLN A 54 3.90 -4.57 15.49
N ILE A 55 4.60 -5.69 15.27
CA ILE A 55 5.72 -6.13 16.13
C ILE A 55 6.83 -5.08 16.11
N LYS A 56 7.22 -4.58 14.92
CA LYS A 56 8.24 -3.52 14.79
C LYS A 56 7.83 -2.24 15.53
N LYS A 57 6.55 -1.87 15.47
CA LYS A 57 6.02 -0.72 16.23
C LYS A 57 6.16 -0.96 17.73
N ALA A 58 5.75 -2.12 18.24
CA ALA A 58 5.88 -2.47 19.65
C ALA A 58 7.34 -2.43 20.13
N MET A 59 8.27 -2.95 19.32
CA MET A 59 9.71 -2.88 19.61
C MET A 59 10.23 -1.44 19.68
N LYS A 60 9.80 -0.58 18.74
CA LYS A 60 10.15 0.85 18.75
C LYS A 60 9.62 1.57 19.98
N ASP A 61 8.36 1.33 20.35
CA ASP A 61 7.71 1.95 21.50
C ASP A 61 8.37 1.51 22.82
N ALA A 62 8.76 0.24 22.91
CA ALA A 62 9.52 -0.32 24.02
C ALA A 62 11.04 0.00 23.99
N LYS A 63 11.52 0.66 22.92
CA LYS A 63 12.94 0.98 22.68
C LYS A 63 13.87 -0.24 22.76
N VAL A 64 13.44 -1.36 22.19
CA VAL A 64 14.23 -2.60 22.09
C VAL A 64 14.60 -2.93 20.65
N ASP A 65 15.71 -3.65 20.49
CA ASP A 65 16.30 -4.09 19.22
C ASP A 65 15.96 -5.56 18.88
N ALA A 66 15.41 -6.33 19.83
CA ALA A 66 15.00 -7.71 19.64
C ALA A 66 13.64 -8.01 20.28
N VAL A 67 12.82 -8.85 19.62
CA VAL A 67 11.50 -9.29 20.11
C VAL A 67 11.61 -9.99 21.48
N SER A 68 12.69 -10.74 21.72
CA SER A 68 12.96 -11.41 23.00
C SER A 68 13.12 -10.46 24.18
N LYS A 69 13.35 -9.17 23.94
CA LYS A 69 13.46 -8.13 24.97
C LYS A 69 12.14 -7.39 25.21
N LEU A 70 11.07 -7.71 24.48
CA LEU A 70 9.76 -7.11 24.73
C LEU A 70 9.21 -7.54 26.09
N PRO A 71 8.50 -6.64 26.79
CA PRO A 71 7.76 -6.99 28.01
C PRO A 71 6.78 -8.15 27.76
N LYS A 72 6.63 -9.04 28.74
CA LYS A 72 5.80 -10.26 28.62
C LYS A 72 4.32 -9.94 28.37
N ASP A 73 3.82 -8.86 28.96
CA ASP A 73 2.48 -8.33 28.75
C ASP A 73 2.27 -7.85 27.31
N VAL A 74 3.26 -7.17 26.72
CA VAL A 74 3.22 -6.75 25.31
C VAL A 74 3.28 -7.96 24.37
N LEU A 75 4.11 -8.96 24.67
CA LEU A 75 4.13 -10.22 23.91
C LEU A 75 2.78 -10.93 23.95
N LYS A 76 2.17 -11.02 25.14
CA LYS A 76 0.85 -11.63 25.33
C LYS A 76 -0.23 -10.87 24.56
N ASP A 77 -0.20 -9.54 24.58
CA ASP A 77 -1.12 -8.69 23.82
C ASP A 77 -0.96 -8.88 22.31
N LEU A 78 0.27 -8.91 21.78
CA LEU A 78 0.54 -9.19 20.37
C LEU A 78 0.02 -10.57 19.96
N MET A 79 0.28 -11.61 20.76
CA MET A 79 -0.23 -12.96 20.50
C MET A 79 -1.76 -13.02 20.57
N GLY A 80 -2.38 -12.28 21.50
CA GLY A 80 -3.83 -12.21 21.64
C GLY A 80 -4.54 -11.46 20.52
N LYS A 81 -3.87 -10.50 19.88
CA LYS A 81 -4.40 -9.73 18.74
C LYS A 81 -4.34 -10.50 17.41
N PHE A 82 -3.41 -11.44 17.29
CA PHE A 82 -3.19 -12.14 16.01
C PHE A 82 -4.43 -12.91 15.51
N PRO A 83 -5.18 -13.67 16.34
CA PRO A 83 -6.39 -14.37 15.87
C PRO A 83 -7.45 -13.43 15.29
N THR A 84 -7.74 -12.31 15.95
CA THR A 84 -8.67 -11.30 15.43
C THR A 84 -8.16 -10.66 14.14
N PHE A 85 -6.85 -10.42 14.06
CA PHE A 85 -6.23 -9.90 12.85
C PHE A 85 -6.32 -10.90 11.68
N GLU A 86 -6.12 -12.18 11.95
CA GLU A 86 -6.24 -13.25 10.97
C GLU A 86 -7.69 -13.41 10.48
N GLU A 87 -8.65 -13.41 11.40
CA GLU A 87 -10.07 -13.56 11.09
C GLU A 87 -10.59 -12.41 10.20
N ALA A 88 -10.10 -11.19 10.45
CA ALA A 88 -10.43 -10.02 9.64
C ALA A 88 -9.64 -9.92 8.32
N TYR A 89 -8.67 -10.82 8.07
CA TYR A 89 -7.83 -10.74 6.89
C TYR A 89 -8.50 -11.31 5.65
N GLU A 90 -8.72 -10.46 4.65
CA GLU A 90 -9.22 -10.83 3.33
C GLU A 90 -8.04 -11.16 2.39
N PHE A 91 -7.94 -12.43 1.98
CA PHE A 91 -6.86 -12.89 1.10
C PHE A 91 -7.14 -12.51 -0.36
N GLY A 92 -6.11 -12.05 -1.07
CA GLY A 92 -6.22 -11.65 -2.48
C GLY A 92 -6.76 -10.23 -2.71
N SER A 93 -7.30 -9.56 -1.68
CA SER A 93 -7.59 -8.13 -1.78
C SER A 93 -6.26 -7.37 -1.89
N ARG A 94 -6.06 -6.68 -3.01
CA ARG A 94 -5.00 -5.65 -3.08
C ARG A 94 -5.43 -4.62 -2.06
N GLY A 95 -4.73 -4.57 -0.92
CA GLY A 95 -5.08 -3.73 0.24
C GLY A 95 -5.72 -2.44 -0.24
N GLY A 96 -7.02 -2.31 0.03
CA GLY A 96 -7.89 -1.31 -0.57
C GLY A 96 -7.18 0.03 -0.57
N ALA A 97 -7.29 0.78 -1.67
CA ALA A 97 -6.65 2.08 -1.85
C ALA A 97 -6.70 2.80 -0.50
N ARG A 98 -5.54 2.88 0.17
CA ARG A 98 -5.49 3.35 1.56
C ARG A 98 -6.28 4.65 1.57
N GLU A 99 -7.28 4.77 2.44
CA GLU A 99 -8.03 6.01 2.56
C GLU A 99 -7.06 7.06 3.10
N VAL A 100 -6.30 7.64 2.19
CA VAL A 100 -5.35 8.70 2.49
C VAL A 100 -6.19 9.95 2.48
N ASP A 101 -6.23 10.64 3.62
CA ASP A 101 -6.80 11.97 3.75
C ASP A 101 -6.49 12.79 2.48
N PRO A 102 -7.51 13.14 1.67
CA PRO A 102 -7.33 13.76 0.38
C PRO A 102 -6.64 15.12 0.50
N ILE A 103 -6.86 15.83 1.61
CA ILE A 103 -6.22 17.11 1.91
C ILE A 103 -4.74 16.88 2.18
N ARG A 104 -4.39 15.92 3.05
CA ARG A 104 -2.99 15.63 3.35
C ARG A 104 -2.24 15.08 2.12
N LYS A 105 -2.88 14.26 1.29
CA LYS A 105 -2.34 13.81 0.00
C LYS A 105 -2.00 14.99 -0.90
N GLN A 106 -2.94 15.92 -1.05
CA GLN A 106 -2.75 17.10 -1.89
C GLN A 106 -1.68 18.05 -1.32
N ALA A 107 -1.61 18.20 0.00
CA ALA A 107 -0.57 18.99 0.66
C ALA A 107 0.83 18.40 0.42
N ILE A 108 0.99 17.08 0.44
CA ILE A 108 2.27 16.41 0.10
C ILE A 108 2.67 16.70 -1.33
N VAL A 109 1.73 16.74 -2.29
CA VAL A 109 2.03 17.09 -3.68
C VAL A 109 2.60 18.51 -3.78
N PHE A 110 1.95 19.49 -3.14
CA PHE A 110 2.42 20.88 -3.14
C PHE A 110 3.77 21.07 -2.43
N ALA A 111 3.92 20.44 -1.27
CA ALA A 111 5.16 20.49 -0.50
C ALA A 111 6.31 19.84 -1.27
N THR A 112 6.10 18.67 -1.87
CA THR A 112 7.10 17.97 -2.69
C THR A 112 7.54 18.81 -3.88
N ALA A 113 6.60 19.40 -4.61
CA ALA A 113 6.93 20.29 -5.73
C ALA A 113 7.75 21.51 -5.29
N SER A 114 7.41 22.10 -4.13
CA SER A 114 8.12 23.25 -3.57
C SER A 114 9.51 22.90 -3.07
N VAL A 115 9.66 21.74 -2.42
CA VAL A 115 10.95 21.21 -1.95
C VAL A 115 11.87 20.93 -3.13
N LYS A 116 11.38 20.28 -4.21
CA LYS A 116 12.16 20.07 -5.43
C LYS A 116 12.67 21.39 -6.01
N LYS A 117 11.82 22.41 -6.11
CA LYS A 117 12.23 23.76 -6.57
C LYS A 117 13.29 24.38 -5.67
N ALA A 118 13.16 24.23 -4.35
CA ALA A 118 14.13 24.75 -3.40
C ALA A 118 15.49 24.02 -3.49
N ILE A 119 15.50 22.71 -3.70
CA ILE A 119 16.71 21.90 -3.91
C ILE A 119 17.44 22.37 -5.18
N LEU A 120 16.71 22.49 -6.29
CA LEU A 120 17.27 22.97 -7.55
C LEU A 120 17.83 24.39 -7.43
N LYS A 121 17.13 25.29 -6.71
CA LYS A 121 17.59 26.65 -6.45
C LYS A 121 18.89 26.69 -5.62
N LYS A 122 19.12 25.67 -4.79
CA LYS A 122 20.37 25.50 -4.02
C LYS A 122 21.49 24.86 -4.82
N GLY A 123 21.29 24.58 -6.12
CA GLY A 123 22.30 23.98 -7.00
C GLY A 123 22.50 22.48 -6.80
N MET A 124 21.65 21.81 -6.02
CA MET A 124 21.69 20.36 -5.82
C MET A 124 20.92 19.64 -6.93
N LYS A 125 21.38 18.46 -7.34
CA LYS A 125 20.68 17.62 -8.31
C LYS A 125 19.62 16.78 -7.60
N LEU A 126 18.46 16.60 -8.24
CA LEU A 126 17.40 15.75 -7.71
C LEU A 126 17.78 14.26 -7.68
N ALA A 127 18.70 13.84 -8.56
CA ALA A 127 19.18 12.46 -8.62
C ALA A 127 20.00 12.06 -7.39
N ASP A 128 20.58 13.03 -6.67
CA ASP A 128 21.40 12.78 -5.48
C ASP A 128 20.53 12.67 -4.20
N ILE A 129 19.19 12.74 -4.35
CA ILE A 129 18.26 12.74 -3.23
C ILE A 129 17.36 11.52 -3.32
N GLU A 130 17.48 10.66 -2.32
CA GLU A 130 16.61 9.51 -2.13
C GLU A 130 15.14 9.90 -2.04
N ALA A 131 14.26 9.11 -2.65
CA ALA A 131 12.83 9.38 -2.68
C ALA A 131 12.21 9.44 -1.27
N SER A 132 12.71 8.61 -0.35
CA SER A 132 12.33 8.64 1.08
C SER A 132 12.69 9.98 1.72
N LYS A 133 13.90 10.49 1.44
CA LYS A 133 14.36 11.77 2.00
C LYS A 133 13.58 12.95 1.47
N LEU A 134 13.25 12.93 0.18
CA LEU A 134 12.39 13.94 -0.42
C LEU A 134 11.01 13.99 0.25
N ARG A 135 10.45 12.82 0.56
CA ARG A 135 9.16 12.73 1.26
C ARG A 135 9.25 13.26 2.68
N GLU A 136 10.28 12.90 3.45
CA GLU A 136 10.51 13.46 4.79
C GLU A 136 10.60 14.99 4.77
N MET A 137 11.32 15.56 3.79
CA MET A 137 11.44 17.02 3.64
C MET A 137 10.09 17.67 3.29
N ALA A 138 9.26 17.00 2.49
CA ALA A 138 7.91 17.47 2.18
C ALA A 138 7.00 17.44 3.42
N GLU A 139 7.08 16.40 4.25
CA GLU A 139 6.30 16.32 5.49
C GLU A 139 6.74 17.40 6.49
N ALA A 140 8.04 17.61 6.68
CA ALA A 140 8.56 18.70 7.50
C ALA A 140 8.16 20.10 6.96
N ALA A 141 8.06 20.25 5.64
CA ALA A 141 7.59 21.50 5.03
C ALA A 141 6.10 21.75 5.30
N ILE A 142 5.27 20.71 5.39
CA ILE A 142 3.85 20.84 5.74
C ILE A 142 3.70 21.30 7.20
N GLU A 143 4.46 20.71 8.12
CA GLU A 143 4.45 21.11 9.54
C GLU A 143 4.90 22.56 9.72
N LYS A 144 5.92 22.98 8.98
CA LYS A 144 6.47 24.34 9.07
C LYS A 144 5.63 25.40 8.36
N TYR A 145 4.90 25.03 7.32
CA TYR A 145 4.13 25.96 6.48
C TYR A 145 2.68 25.50 6.34
N PRO A 146 1.80 25.85 7.30
CA PRO A 146 0.38 25.45 7.31
C PRO A 146 -0.39 25.82 6.04
N LYS A 147 0.07 26.83 5.30
CA LYS A 147 -0.47 27.24 3.99
C LYS A 147 -0.59 26.10 2.98
N PHE A 148 0.25 25.06 3.08
CA PHE A 148 0.09 23.88 2.21
C PHE A 148 -1.21 23.12 2.48
N LEU A 149 -1.60 22.99 3.75
CA LEU A 149 -2.88 22.38 4.12
C LEU A 149 -4.05 23.28 3.73
N GLU A 150 -3.98 24.59 4.00
CA GLU A 150 -5.03 25.54 3.62
C GLU A 150 -5.32 25.50 2.10
N LYS A 151 -4.28 25.50 1.27
CA LYS A 151 -4.45 25.43 -0.19
C LYS A 151 -4.89 24.04 -0.66
N ALA A 152 -4.44 22.98 0.00
CA ALA A 152 -4.91 21.63 -0.27
C ALA A 152 -6.41 21.50 -0.01
N THR A 153 -6.92 22.05 1.09
CA THR A 153 -8.36 22.04 1.43
C THR A 153 -9.18 22.71 0.33
N LEU A 154 -8.77 23.89 -0.13
CA LEU A 154 -9.50 24.60 -1.20
C LEU A 154 -9.55 23.81 -2.51
N VAL A 155 -8.45 23.15 -2.87
CA VAL A 155 -8.35 22.37 -4.11
C VAL A 155 -9.15 21.08 -4.03
N VAL A 156 -9.11 20.39 -2.88
CA VAL A 156 -9.92 19.19 -2.65
C VAL A 156 -11.41 19.56 -2.67
N ALA A 157 -11.81 20.64 -1.99
CA ALA A 157 -13.19 21.11 -2.00
C ALA A 157 -13.67 21.46 -3.43
N ALA A 158 -12.87 22.19 -4.21
CA ALA A 158 -13.22 22.52 -5.59
C ALA A 158 -13.33 21.28 -6.49
N ARG A 159 -12.45 20.28 -6.28
CA ARG A 159 -12.52 19.00 -7.00
C ARG A 159 -13.81 18.26 -6.64
N ASP A 160 -14.12 18.16 -5.35
CA ASP A 160 -15.27 17.41 -4.87
C ASP A 160 -16.58 18.06 -5.34
N ASP A 161 -16.63 19.40 -5.35
CA ASP A 161 -17.74 20.18 -5.93
C ASP A 161 -17.92 19.91 -7.42
N ALA A 162 -16.84 19.89 -8.21
CA ALA A 162 -16.88 19.62 -9.64
C ALA A 162 -17.37 18.20 -10.00
N THR A 163 -17.30 17.26 -9.06
CA THR A 163 -17.74 15.87 -9.24
C THR A 163 -19.07 15.56 -8.55
N LYS A 164 -19.70 16.56 -7.91
CA LYS A 164 -20.86 16.34 -7.04
C LYS A 164 -22.08 15.81 -7.81
N ASP A 165 -22.23 16.22 -9.06
CA ASP A 165 -23.33 15.82 -9.94
C ASP A 165 -22.90 14.76 -10.97
N LEU A 166 -21.76 14.10 -10.75
CA LEU A 166 -21.24 13.08 -11.65
C LEU A 166 -22.05 11.77 -11.50
N ASP A 167 -23.00 11.57 -12.40
CA ASP A 167 -23.72 10.31 -12.55
C ASP A 167 -23.04 9.44 -13.62
N ILE A 168 -22.60 8.24 -13.24
CA ILE A 168 -21.93 7.29 -14.14
C ILE A 168 -22.85 6.08 -14.29
N ASN A 169 -23.47 5.94 -15.47
CA ASN A 169 -24.13 4.70 -15.86
C ASN A 169 -23.06 3.64 -16.16
N LEU A 170 -22.96 2.66 -15.26
CA LEU A 170 -22.15 1.46 -15.46
C LEU A 170 -23.09 0.39 -16.02
N GLU A 171 -23.13 0.26 -17.35
CA GLU A 171 -23.70 -0.92 -18.03
C GLU A 171 -22.74 -2.13 -17.94
#